data_AF-A0A2E6JAM2-F1
#
_entry.id   AF-A0A2E6JAM2-F1
#
_cell.length_a   1.000
_cell.length_b   1.000
_cell.length_c   1.000
_cell.angle_alpha   90.00
_cell.angle_beta   90.00
_cell.angle_gamma   90.00
#
_symmetry.space_group_name_H-M   'P 1'
#
loop_
_entity.id
_entity.type
_entity.pdbx_description
1 polymer ?
#
loop_
_entity_poly.entity_id
_entity_poly.type
_entity_poly.pdbx_seq_one_letter_code
_entity_poly.pdbx_strand_id
1 'polypeptide(L)'
;MNRIKLLLTAGTFLMISYALAQSGAPPGYVDNSQKQMAEMQTQMRYGQYLDALDSTAERKAEIGSVITTVFIERNQASRNRTSGVVSSESLEEVSSPAYLRGKVAELLTDRELRNFDEYEASFQESVLRGNFTRQLARVSGGLTETNQEIVLEVLMRHMGAGQKQVRRSNRDAVNESQRQMQALMDARVELSQVLSESQMQEAEKFLGQIITGLMTTQSMNEAEL
;
A
#
# COMPACT_ATOMS: atom_id res chain seq x y z
N MET A 1 9.96 -25.70 -4.53
CA MET A 1 9.29 -25.40 -3.26
C MET A 1 9.69 -23.97 -2.90
N ASN A 2 8.75 -23.01 -2.91
CA ASN A 2 8.82 -21.69 -2.28
C ASN A 2 7.58 -20.89 -2.71
N ARG A 3 6.62 -20.75 -1.78
CA ARG A 3 5.33 -20.08 -1.95
C ARG A 3 5.30 -18.81 -1.08
N ILE A 4 4.60 -17.81 -1.63
CA ILE A 4 3.77 -16.77 -1.02
C ILE A 4 4.44 -15.92 0.09
N LYS A 5 4.77 -14.68 -0.26
CA LYS A 5 5.25 -13.64 0.66
C LYS A 5 4.08 -12.87 1.26
N LEU A 6 3.76 -13.15 2.51
CA LEU A 6 3.59 -12.21 3.64
C LEU A 6 3.07 -10.80 3.29
N LEU A 7 1.78 -10.59 3.54
CA LEU A 7 0.92 -9.55 2.97
C LEU A 7 0.73 -8.29 3.84
N LEU A 8 1.50 -8.07 4.90
CA LEU A 8 1.13 -7.04 5.91
C LEU A 8 2.08 -5.86 6.09
N THR A 9 3.18 -5.82 5.34
CA THR A 9 3.90 -4.56 5.00
C THR A 9 3.81 -4.26 3.49
N ALA A 10 3.01 -5.05 2.78
CA ALA A 10 2.77 -5.02 1.34
C ALA A 10 1.37 -4.50 0.97
N GLY A 11 0.63 -3.90 1.93
CA GLY A 11 -0.76 -3.48 1.81
C GLY A 11 -1.06 -2.39 0.77
N THR A 12 -0.08 -1.98 -0.05
CA THR A 12 -0.32 -1.14 -1.23
C THR A 12 0.53 -1.52 -2.44
N PHE A 13 1.26 -2.64 -2.41
CA PHE A 13 2.18 -3.01 -3.51
C PHE A 13 2.01 -4.40 -4.10
N LEU A 14 1.06 -5.21 -3.64
CA LEU A 14 0.93 -6.60 -4.11
C LEU A 14 -0.53 -7.02 -4.36
N MET A 15 -1.19 -6.33 -5.29
CA MET A 15 -2.37 -6.88 -5.98
C MET A 15 -2.20 -6.67 -7.48
N ILE A 16 -1.37 -7.51 -8.10
CA ILE A 16 -1.51 -8.13 -9.44
C ILE A 16 -0.31 -9.07 -9.56
N SER A 17 -0.48 -10.34 -9.17
CA SER A 17 0.51 -11.38 -9.49
C SER A 17 -0.19 -12.74 -9.50
N TYR A 18 -1.03 -12.97 -10.50
CA TYR A 18 -1.29 -14.31 -11.03
C TYR A 18 -1.81 -14.20 -12.47
N ALA A 19 -0.90 -14.29 -13.44
CA ALA A 19 -1.09 -14.98 -14.73
C ALA A 19 0.16 -14.84 -15.60
N LEU A 20 0.47 -15.90 -16.34
CA LEU A 20 1.53 -16.06 -17.35
C LEU A 20 2.88 -16.61 -16.83
N ALA A 21 2.81 -17.85 -16.34
CA ALA A 21 3.85 -18.81 -16.69
C ALA A 21 3.61 -19.28 -18.13
N GLN A 22 4.50 -18.92 -19.06
CA GLN A 22 4.94 -19.77 -20.18
C GLN A 22 6.06 -19.05 -20.98
N SER A 23 7.18 -19.77 -21.16
CA SER A 23 8.39 -19.47 -21.96
C SER A 23 9.17 -18.18 -21.62
N GLY A 24 10.40 -18.36 -21.14
CA GLY A 24 11.26 -17.31 -20.62
C GLY A 24 11.75 -16.32 -21.68
N ALA A 25 11.35 -15.06 -21.51
CA ALA A 25 11.98 -13.93 -22.20
C ALA A 25 13.42 -13.73 -21.67
N PRO A 26 14.37 -13.35 -22.55
CA PRO A 26 15.77 -13.16 -22.16
C PRO A 26 15.95 -12.03 -21.14
N PRO A 27 17.06 -12.05 -20.36
CA PRO A 27 17.38 -10.98 -19.42
C PRO A 27 17.42 -9.61 -20.11
N GLY A 28 16.71 -8.62 -19.56
CA GLY A 28 16.60 -7.27 -20.13
C GLY A 28 15.41 -7.07 -21.08
N TYR A 29 14.60 -8.10 -21.38
CA TYR A 29 13.39 -7.94 -22.19
C TYR A 29 12.25 -7.28 -21.38
N VAL A 30 11.86 -6.07 -21.80
CA VAL A 30 10.61 -5.42 -21.40
C VAL A 30 9.55 -5.81 -22.42
N ASP A 31 8.67 -6.74 -22.06
CA ASP A 31 7.46 -6.97 -22.85
C ASP A 31 6.50 -5.78 -22.66
N ASN A 32 5.65 -5.50 -23.66
CA ASN A 32 4.58 -4.51 -23.60
C ASN A 32 3.68 -4.72 -22.36
N SER A 33 3.52 -5.97 -21.91
CA SER A 33 2.82 -6.32 -20.67
C SER A 33 3.47 -5.75 -19.40
N GLN A 34 4.81 -5.71 -19.31
CA GLN A 34 5.51 -5.11 -18.17
C GLN A 34 5.34 -3.60 -18.15
N LYS A 35 5.40 -2.97 -19.32
CA LYS A 35 5.19 -1.52 -19.45
C LYS A 35 3.77 -1.15 -19.04
N GLN A 36 2.76 -1.85 -19.55
CA GLN A 36 1.35 -1.63 -19.18
C GLN A 36 1.11 -1.83 -17.67
N MET A 37 1.72 -2.85 -17.07
CA MET A 37 1.64 -3.06 -15.62
C MET A 37 2.29 -1.92 -14.84
N ALA A 38 3.42 -1.38 -15.31
CA ALA A 38 4.09 -0.25 -14.69
C ALA A 38 3.27 1.04 -14.84
N GLU A 39 2.70 1.29 -16.03
CA GLU A 39 1.81 2.43 -16.29
C GLU A 39 0.57 2.40 -15.37
N MET A 40 -0.02 1.21 -15.19
CA MET A 40 -1.14 1.02 -14.27
C MET A 40 -0.73 1.29 -12.82
N GLN A 41 0.44 0.81 -12.38
CA GLN A 41 0.96 1.09 -11.04
C GLN A 41 1.23 2.59 -10.84
N THR A 42 1.79 3.26 -11.84
CA THR A 42 1.98 4.72 -11.83
C THR A 42 0.65 5.43 -11.69
N GLN A 43 -0.36 5.07 -12.49
CA GLN A 43 -1.66 5.71 -12.43
C GLN A 43 -2.34 5.50 -11.08
N MET A 44 -2.31 4.27 -10.55
CA MET A 44 -2.92 3.95 -9.26
C MET A 44 -2.24 4.67 -8.09
N ARG A 45 -0.91 4.80 -8.13
CA ARG A 45 -0.13 5.34 -7.02
C ARG A 45 0.09 6.85 -7.11
N TYR A 46 0.20 7.41 -8.30
CA TYR A 46 0.61 8.81 -8.50
C TYR A 46 -0.32 9.61 -9.40
N GLY A 47 -1.39 9.02 -9.94
CA GLY A 47 -2.34 9.72 -10.79
C GLY A 47 -2.90 10.98 -10.12
N GLN A 48 -3.32 10.88 -8.85
CA GLN A 48 -3.81 12.01 -8.09
C GLN A 48 -2.76 13.11 -7.88
N TYR A 49 -1.50 12.72 -7.61
CA TYR A 49 -0.40 13.67 -7.49
C TYR A 49 -0.15 14.40 -8.81
N LEU A 50 -0.08 13.67 -9.93
CA LEU A 50 0.14 14.23 -11.26
C LEU A 50 -1.00 15.16 -11.68
N ASP A 51 -2.25 14.79 -11.39
CA ASP A 51 -3.42 15.61 -11.69
C ASP A 51 -3.39 16.93 -10.91
N ALA A 52 -2.93 16.91 -9.66
CA ALA A 52 -2.82 18.09 -8.78
C ALA A 52 -1.68 19.05 -9.13
N LEU A 53 -0.72 18.66 -9.99
CA LEU A 53 0.34 19.56 -10.43
C LEU A 53 -0.24 20.70 -11.28
N ASP A 54 0.14 21.94 -10.98
CA ASP A 54 -0.18 23.11 -11.80
C ASP A 54 0.83 23.22 -12.94
N SER A 55 0.63 22.39 -13.97
CA SER A 55 1.60 22.18 -15.05
C SER A 55 0.89 21.72 -16.33
N THR A 56 1.59 21.79 -17.46
CA THR A 56 1.07 21.30 -18.75
C THR A 56 0.91 19.78 -18.76
N ALA A 57 0.04 19.27 -19.63
CA ALA A 57 -0.19 17.83 -19.79
C ALA A 57 1.09 17.09 -20.22
N GLU A 58 1.90 17.72 -21.07
CA GLU A 58 3.17 17.18 -21.55
C GLU A 58 4.16 16.97 -20.40
N ARG A 59 4.29 17.96 -19.49
CA ARG A 59 5.18 17.86 -18.33
C ARG A 59 4.66 16.85 -17.31
N LYS A 60 3.35 16.77 -17.10
CA LYS A 60 2.74 15.72 -16.26
C LYS A 60 3.03 14.33 -16.83
N ALA A 61 2.93 14.17 -18.15
CA ALA A 61 3.26 12.91 -18.83
C ALA A 61 4.75 12.56 -18.73
N GLU A 62 5.65 13.54 -18.81
CA GLU A 62 7.09 13.36 -18.63
C GLU A 62 7.42 12.85 -17.21
N ILE A 63 6.87 13.50 -16.18
CA ILE A 63 7.03 13.06 -14.78
C ILE A 63 6.45 11.65 -14.59
N GLY A 64 5.25 11.40 -15.12
CA GLY A 64 4.63 10.06 -15.09
C GLY A 64 5.46 8.98 -15.78
N SER A 65 6.14 9.33 -16.88
CA SER A 65 7.04 8.43 -17.61
C SER A 65 8.28 8.05 -16.78
N VAL A 66 8.87 9.01 -16.06
CA VAL A 66 9.99 8.74 -15.14
C VAL A 66 9.56 7.81 -14.01
N ILE A 67 8.41 8.07 -13.39
CA ILE A 67 7.86 7.20 -12.35
C ILE A 67 7.61 5.78 -12.90
N THR A 68 7.05 5.68 -14.11
CA THR A 68 6.81 4.39 -14.79
C THR A 68 8.11 3.65 -15.06
N THR A 69 9.16 4.34 -15.49
CA THR A 69 10.50 3.76 -15.69
C THR A 69 11.02 3.14 -14.40
N VAL A 70 10.88 3.82 -13.26
CA VAL A 70 11.28 3.28 -11.95
C VAL A 70 10.51 2.00 -11.59
N PHE A 71 9.20 1.93 -11.91
CA PHE A 71 8.43 0.71 -11.72
C PHE A 71 8.92 -0.44 -12.59
N ILE A 72 9.30 -0.17 -13.84
CA ILE A 72 9.90 -1.17 -14.75
C ILE A 72 11.23 -1.68 -14.16
N GLU A 73 12.10 -0.79 -13.71
CA GLU A 73 13.39 -1.13 -13.10
C GLU A 73 13.21 -2.01 -11.84
N ARG A 74 12.25 -1.66 -10.97
CA ARG A 74 11.90 -2.47 -9.79
C ARG A 74 11.41 -3.87 -10.17
N ASN A 75 10.53 -3.96 -11.17
CA ASN A 75 10.00 -5.24 -11.65
C ASN A 75 11.12 -6.12 -12.23
N GLN A 76 12.04 -5.54 -13.00
CA GLN A 76 13.20 -6.23 -13.54
C GLN A 76 14.16 -6.69 -12.45
N ALA A 77 14.50 -5.82 -11.50
CA ALA A 77 15.38 -6.17 -10.38
C ALA A 77 14.81 -7.32 -9.56
N SER A 78 13.49 -7.33 -9.31
CA SER A 78 12.80 -8.42 -8.60
C SER A 78 12.88 -9.75 -9.36
N ARG A 79 12.68 -9.74 -10.68
CA ARG A 79 12.83 -10.94 -11.54
C ARG A 79 14.26 -11.44 -11.54
N ASN A 80 15.22 -10.54 -11.72
CA ASN A 80 16.65 -10.86 -11.81
C ASN A 80 17.24 -11.30 -10.46
N ARG A 81 16.64 -10.91 -9.33
CA ARG A 81 16.95 -11.50 -8.02
C ARG A 81 16.56 -12.97 -7.97
N THR A 82 15.39 -13.32 -8.52
CA THR A 82 14.90 -14.70 -8.51
C THR A 82 15.77 -15.62 -9.37
N SER A 83 16.45 -15.07 -10.38
CA SER A 83 17.46 -15.77 -11.18
C SER A 83 18.91 -15.62 -10.67
N GLY A 84 19.14 -14.94 -9.54
CA GLY A 84 20.47 -14.76 -8.93
C GLY A 84 21.38 -13.73 -9.61
N VAL A 85 20.86 -12.97 -10.58
CA VAL A 85 21.61 -11.97 -11.37
C VAL A 85 21.74 -10.63 -10.63
N VAL A 86 20.81 -10.30 -9.74
CA VAL A 86 20.81 -9.05 -8.96
C VAL A 86 20.96 -9.36 -7.46
N SER A 87 21.87 -8.64 -6.81
CA SER A 87 22.12 -8.78 -5.36
C SER A 87 20.94 -8.26 -4.52
N SER A 88 20.90 -8.62 -3.25
CA SER A 88 19.91 -8.05 -2.31
C SER A 88 20.03 -6.55 -2.15
N GLU A 89 21.26 -6.05 -2.13
CA GLU A 89 21.57 -4.64 -1.96
C GLU A 89 21.09 -3.80 -3.14
N SER A 90 21.36 -4.24 -4.37
CA SER A 90 20.90 -3.53 -5.57
C SER A 90 19.37 -3.55 -5.71
N LEU A 91 18.70 -4.61 -5.26
CA LEU A 91 17.24 -4.60 -5.20
C LEU A 91 16.71 -3.63 -4.14
N GLU A 92 17.34 -3.59 -2.96
CA GLU A 92 16.96 -2.67 -1.88
C GLU A 92 17.11 -1.22 -2.33
N GLU A 93 18.21 -0.90 -3.03
CA GLU A 93 18.47 0.43 -3.58
C GLU A 93 17.38 0.88 -4.55
N VAL A 94 17.10 0.11 -5.60
CA VAL A 94 16.08 0.44 -6.62
C VAL A 94 14.66 0.44 -6.05
N SER A 95 14.41 -0.37 -5.02
CA SER A 95 13.12 -0.40 -4.32
C SER A 95 12.95 0.74 -3.32
N SER A 96 14.02 1.47 -2.98
CA SER A 96 13.97 2.51 -1.96
C SER A 96 13.11 3.70 -2.39
N PRO A 97 12.46 4.40 -1.44
CA PRO A 97 11.82 5.69 -1.70
C PRO A 97 12.81 6.75 -2.22
N ALA A 98 14.04 6.72 -1.70
CA ALA A 98 15.09 7.65 -2.08
C ALA A 98 15.46 7.55 -3.57
N TYR A 99 15.47 6.34 -4.13
CA TYR A 99 15.74 6.13 -5.55
C TYR A 99 14.70 6.82 -6.44
N LEU A 100 13.41 6.61 -6.15
CA LEU A 100 12.34 7.28 -6.89
C LEU A 100 12.40 8.80 -6.72
N ARG A 101 12.59 9.27 -5.48
CA ARG A 101 12.73 10.69 -5.17
C ARG A 101 13.86 11.33 -5.98
N GLY A 102 15.01 10.65 -6.09
CA GLY A 102 16.15 11.11 -6.89
C GLY A 102 15.79 11.26 -8.36
N LYS A 103 15.09 10.29 -8.95
CA LYS A 103 14.67 10.32 -10.36
C LYS A 103 13.69 11.46 -10.66
N VAL A 104 12.72 11.72 -9.77
CA VAL A 104 11.74 12.80 -10.00
C VAL A 104 12.31 14.18 -9.67
N ALA A 105 13.31 14.28 -8.78
CA ALA A 105 13.93 15.56 -8.43
C ALA A 105 14.62 16.26 -9.62
N GLU A 106 14.97 15.53 -10.68
CA GLU A 106 15.53 16.11 -11.91
C GLU A 106 14.49 16.90 -12.73
N LEU A 107 13.19 16.62 -12.53
CA LEU A 107 12.07 17.21 -13.29
C LEU A 107 11.19 18.14 -12.46
N LEU A 108 11.17 17.94 -11.14
CA LEU A 108 10.35 18.70 -10.21
C LEU A 108 11.09 19.95 -9.73
N THR A 109 10.36 21.06 -9.60
CA THR A 109 10.85 22.22 -8.84
C THR A 109 10.95 21.88 -7.36
N ASP A 110 11.69 22.67 -6.57
CA ASP A 110 11.79 22.48 -5.12
C ASP A 110 10.43 22.45 -4.42
N ARG A 111 9.46 23.23 -4.91
CA ARG A 111 8.10 23.25 -4.37
C ARG A 111 7.37 21.94 -4.66
N GLU A 112 7.41 21.48 -5.91
CA GLU A 112 6.75 20.24 -6.29
C GLU A 112 7.41 19.02 -5.66
N LEU A 113 8.74 19.04 -5.47
CA LEU A 113 9.45 17.99 -4.78
C LEU A 113 9.07 17.92 -3.29
N ARG A 114 8.83 19.06 -2.63
CA ARG A 114 8.25 19.07 -1.27
C ARG A 114 6.84 18.49 -1.26
N ASN A 115 5.99 18.87 -2.21
CA ASN A 115 4.65 18.32 -2.34
C ASN A 115 4.69 16.79 -2.60
N PHE A 116 5.66 16.31 -3.38
CA PHE A 116 5.89 14.90 -3.60
C PHE A 116 6.29 14.17 -2.30
N ASP A 117 7.19 14.77 -1.52
CA ASP A 117 7.61 14.21 -0.23
C ASP A 117 6.43 14.12 0.76
N GLU A 118 5.57 15.14 0.81
CA GLU A 118 4.34 15.16 1.61
C GLU A 118 3.31 14.13 1.11
N TYR A 119 3.17 14.00 -0.21
CA TYR A 119 2.33 12.99 -0.84
C TYR A 119 2.78 11.57 -0.47
N GLU A 120 4.07 11.27 -0.60
CA GLU A 120 4.64 9.98 -0.24
C GLU A 120 4.48 9.67 1.26
N ALA A 121 4.63 10.68 2.12
CA ALA A 121 4.45 10.52 3.56
C ALA A 121 3.00 10.20 3.97
N SER A 122 2.02 10.76 3.25
CA SER A 122 0.59 10.60 3.53
C SER A 122 -0.10 9.50 2.71
N PHE A 123 0.59 8.90 1.73
CA PHE A 123 0.00 7.96 0.78
C PHE A 123 -0.61 6.72 1.45
N GLN A 124 0.13 6.07 2.36
CA GLN A 124 -0.34 4.86 3.02
C GLN A 124 -1.60 5.12 3.86
N GLU A 125 -1.59 6.23 4.58
CA GLU A 125 -2.74 6.70 5.35
C GLU A 125 -3.94 6.98 4.44
N SER A 126 -3.72 7.70 3.34
CA SER A 126 -4.77 8.06 2.39
C SER A 126 -5.41 6.84 1.73
N VAL A 127 -4.60 5.84 1.34
CA VAL A 127 -5.09 4.59 0.76
C VAL A 127 -5.86 3.78 1.79
N LEU A 128 -5.34 3.66 3.02
CA LEU A 128 -6.00 2.94 4.09
C LEU A 128 -7.35 3.57 4.44
N ARG A 129 -7.39 4.89 4.62
CA ARG A 129 -8.61 5.67 4.85
C ARG A 129 -9.61 5.46 3.72
N GLY A 130 -9.20 5.66 2.47
CA GLY A 130 -10.10 5.52 1.31
C GLY A 130 -10.67 4.11 1.18
N ASN A 131 -9.90 3.07 1.49
CA ASN A 131 -10.38 1.69 1.53
C ASN A 131 -11.40 1.47 2.64
N PHE A 132 -11.12 1.97 3.83
CA PHE A 132 -11.99 1.80 5.00
C PHE A 132 -13.28 2.58 4.84
N THR A 133 -13.25 3.81 4.33
CA THR A 133 -14.46 4.59 4.02
C THR A 133 -15.39 3.83 3.09
N ARG A 134 -14.87 3.25 1.99
CA ARG A 134 -15.69 2.47 1.04
C ARG A 134 -16.26 1.20 1.64
N GLN A 135 -15.49 0.50 2.49
CA GLN A 135 -15.95 -0.72 3.13
C GLN A 135 -17.00 -0.42 4.19
N LEU A 136 -16.73 0.56 5.05
CA LEU A 136 -17.65 1.01 6.10
C LEU A 136 -19.00 1.45 5.53
N ALA A 137 -19.00 2.29 4.49
CA ALA A 137 -20.23 2.74 3.83
C ALA A 137 -21.05 1.57 3.24
N ARG A 138 -20.39 0.50 2.81
CA ARG A 138 -21.05 -0.69 2.24
C ARG A 138 -21.71 -1.57 3.29
N VAL A 139 -21.11 -1.69 4.48
CA VAL A 139 -21.46 -2.73 5.45
C VAL A 139 -22.17 -2.20 6.70
N SER A 140 -22.02 -0.90 6.97
CA SER A 140 -22.60 -0.22 8.14
C SER A 140 -23.54 0.91 7.69
N GLY A 141 -24.48 0.59 6.79
CA GLY A 141 -25.46 1.55 6.26
C GLY A 141 -26.40 2.16 7.31
N GLY A 142 -26.44 1.60 8.53
CA GLY A 142 -27.15 2.17 9.67
C GLY A 142 -26.40 3.29 10.40
N LEU A 143 -25.14 3.57 10.06
CA LEU A 143 -24.38 4.69 10.61
C LEU A 143 -24.60 5.96 9.79
N THR A 144 -24.79 7.08 10.48
CA THR A 144 -24.71 8.42 9.86
C THR A 144 -23.29 8.71 9.40
N GLU A 145 -23.12 9.64 8.45
CA GLU A 145 -21.79 10.06 7.97
C GLU A 145 -20.88 10.53 9.13
N THR A 146 -21.43 11.27 10.09
CA THR A 146 -20.70 11.69 11.30
C THR A 146 -20.17 10.51 12.11
N ASN A 147 -20.99 9.47 12.31
CA ASN A 147 -20.56 8.30 13.06
C ASN A 147 -19.60 7.42 12.26
N GLN A 148 -19.74 7.38 10.94
CA GLN A 148 -18.77 6.72 10.07
C GLN A 148 -17.40 7.39 10.19
N GLU A 149 -17.36 8.72 10.22
CA GLU A 149 -16.12 9.47 10.40
C GLU A 149 -15.47 9.18 11.76
N ILE A 150 -16.25 9.15 12.85
CA ILE A 150 -15.75 8.76 14.19
C ILE A 150 -15.12 7.36 14.15
N VAL A 151 -15.78 6.39 13.51
CA VAL A 151 -15.25 5.03 13.36
C VAL A 151 -13.92 5.02 12.60
N LEU A 152 -13.83 5.79 11.51
CA LEU A 152 -12.62 5.87 10.69
C LEU A 152 -11.46 6.52 11.44
N GLU A 153 -11.70 7.65 12.10
CA GLU A 153 -10.66 8.39 12.83
C GLU A 153 -10.06 7.55 13.96
N VAL A 154 -10.90 6.89 14.75
CA VAL A 154 -10.44 6.02 15.84
C VAL A 154 -9.63 4.85 15.29
N LEU A 155 -10.11 4.17 14.24
CA LEU A 155 -9.39 3.06 13.63
C LEU A 155 -8.04 3.47 13.07
N MET A 156 -7.98 4.58 12.32
CA MET A 156 -6.74 5.08 11.72
C MET A 156 -5.70 5.41 12.79
N ARG A 157 -6.14 6.03 13.89
CA ARG A 157 -5.26 6.38 15.01
C ARG A 157 -4.60 5.16 15.63
N HIS A 158 -5.38 4.11 15.91
CA HIS A 158 -4.87 2.89 16.55
C HIS A 158 -4.02 2.03 15.60
N MET A 159 -4.38 1.96 14.33
CA MET A 159 -3.60 1.20 13.33
C MET A 159 -2.25 1.85 12.96
N GLY A 160 -1.94 3.03 13.52
CA GLY A 160 -0.68 3.73 13.27
C GLY A 160 -0.63 4.41 11.91
N ALA A 161 -1.78 4.79 11.35
CA ALA A 161 -1.81 5.66 10.18
C ALA A 161 -1.11 7.00 10.54
N GLY A 162 -0.15 7.42 9.72
CA GLY A 162 0.69 8.59 10.00
C GLY A 162 1.97 8.33 10.82
N GLN A 163 2.24 7.09 11.24
CA GLN A 163 3.52 6.74 11.91
C GLN A 163 4.61 6.40 10.89
N LYS A 164 5.84 6.90 11.08
CA LYS A 164 7.01 6.53 10.27
C LYS A 164 7.22 5.02 10.35
N GLN A 165 7.11 4.31 9.23
CA GLN A 165 7.38 2.88 9.18
C GLN A 165 8.79 2.58 9.73
N VAL A 166 8.86 1.78 10.80
CA VAL A 166 10.11 1.16 11.24
C VAL A 166 10.43 0.06 10.23
N ARG A 167 11.64 0.06 9.66
CA ARG A 167 12.14 -0.98 8.74
C ARG A 167 11.86 -2.37 9.32
N ARG A 168 11.10 -3.21 8.62
CA ARG A 168 10.74 -4.57 9.08
C ARG A 168 11.27 -5.66 8.15
N SER A 169 11.79 -6.70 8.78
CA SER A 169 12.24 -7.97 8.19
C SER A 169 11.12 -9.02 8.22
N ASN A 170 11.26 -10.15 7.52
CA ASN A 170 10.24 -11.21 7.47
C ASN A 170 9.90 -11.83 8.85
N ARG A 171 10.80 -11.73 9.84
CA ARG A 171 10.56 -12.20 11.23
C ARG A 171 9.54 -11.32 11.96
N ASP A 172 9.22 -10.14 11.40
CA ASP A 172 8.37 -9.12 12.01
C ASP A 172 6.90 -9.20 11.58
N ALA A 173 6.51 -10.12 10.68
CA ALA A 173 5.14 -10.15 10.17
C ALA A 173 4.14 -10.91 11.05
N VAL A 174 4.58 -11.92 11.80
CA VAL A 174 3.73 -12.52 12.87
C VAL A 174 3.49 -11.48 13.97
N ASN A 175 4.52 -10.69 14.28
CA ASN A 175 4.42 -9.55 15.20
C ASN A 175 3.52 -8.43 14.63
N GLU A 176 3.45 -8.30 13.29
CA GLU A 176 2.62 -7.32 12.60
C GLU A 176 1.13 -7.63 12.75
N SER A 177 0.70 -8.86 12.44
CA SER A 177 -0.72 -9.26 12.55
C SER A 177 -1.22 -9.17 13.98
N GLN A 178 -0.39 -9.59 14.95
CA GLN A 178 -0.72 -9.45 16.37
C GLN A 178 -0.84 -7.99 16.80
N ARG A 179 0.07 -7.11 16.35
CA ARG A 179 -0.03 -5.68 16.65
C ARG A 179 -1.30 -5.06 16.05
N GLN A 180 -1.64 -5.39 14.81
CA GLN A 180 -2.85 -4.88 14.17
C GLN A 180 -4.12 -5.39 14.86
N MET A 181 -4.13 -6.64 15.32
CA MET A 181 -5.23 -7.18 16.12
C MET A 181 -5.38 -6.43 17.45
N GLN A 182 -4.28 -6.15 18.15
CA GLN A 182 -4.33 -5.37 19.40
C GLN A 182 -4.85 -3.96 19.15
N ALA A 183 -4.31 -3.27 18.14
CA ALA A 183 -4.78 -1.95 17.73
C ALA A 183 -6.29 -1.93 17.42
N LEU A 184 -6.80 -2.98 16.76
CA LEU A 184 -8.22 -3.10 16.45
C LEU A 184 -9.08 -3.31 17.71
N MET A 185 -8.59 -4.06 18.69
CA MET A 185 -9.27 -4.23 19.97
C MET A 185 -9.28 -2.93 20.78
N ASP A 186 -8.17 -2.19 20.79
CA ASP A 186 -8.08 -0.89 21.46
C ASP A 186 -9.03 0.13 20.80
N ALA A 187 -9.09 0.16 19.47
CA ALA A 187 -10.06 0.96 18.72
C ALA A 187 -11.51 0.59 19.06
N ARG A 188 -11.81 -0.70 19.18
CA ARG A 188 -13.14 -1.20 19.56
C ARG A 188 -13.55 -0.74 20.97
N VAL A 189 -12.61 -0.76 21.91
CA VAL A 189 -12.84 -0.26 23.29
C VAL A 189 -13.10 1.23 23.31
N GLU A 190 -12.38 2.01 22.50
CA GLU A 190 -12.64 3.45 22.39
C GLU A 190 -13.99 3.73 21.73
N LEU A 191 -14.32 3.01 20.65
CA LEU A 191 -15.60 3.17 19.93
C LEU A 191 -16.81 2.89 20.81
N SER A 192 -16.72 1.91 21.73
CA SER A 192 -17.82 1.61 22.65
C SER A 192 -18.06 2.70 23.71
N GLN A 193 -17.11 3.63 23.89
CA GLN A 193 -17.24 4.78 24.80
C GLN A 193 -17.86 6.00 24.10
N VAL A 194 -17.71 6.11 22.78
CA VAL A 194 -18.13 7.29 22.00
C VAL A 194 -19.38 7.04 21.15
N LEU A 195 -19.71 5.79 20.84
CA LEU A 195 -20.92 5.40 20.11
C LEU A 195 -21.99 4.87 21.06
N SER A 196 -23.26 5.09 20.72
CA SER A 196 -24.38 4.40 21.38
C SER A 196 -24.33 2.90 21.09
N GLU A 197 -25.03 2.08 21.87
CA GLU A 197 -25.08 0.63 21.68
C GLU A 197 -25.53 0.23 20.26
N SER A 198 -26.58 0.89 19.74
CA SER A 198 -27.06 0.66 18.37
C SER A 198 -26.04 1.07 17.29
N GLN A 199 -25.33 2.17 17.48
CA GLN A 199 -24.28 2.63 16.58
C GLN A 199 -23.07 1.68 16.64
N MET A 200 -22.72 1.22 17.83
CA MET A 200 -21.65 0.25 18.01
C MET A 200 -21.99 -1.07 17.31
N GLN A 201 -23.23 -1.58 17.42
CA GLN A 201 -23.66 -2.78 16.68
C GLN A 201 -23.51 -2.63 15.16
N GLU A 202 -23.80 -1.46 14.60
CA GLU A 202 -23.56 -1.19 13.19
C GLU A 202 -22.07 -1.09 12.84
N ALA A 203 -21.25 -0.49 13.71
CA ALA A 203 -19.79 -0.45 13.55
C ALA A 203 -19.16 -1.85 13.63
N GLU A 204 -19.69 -2.74 14.49
CA GLU A 204 -19.20 -4.12 14.65
C GLU A 204 -19.33 -4.96 13.38
N LYS A 205 -20.29 -4.65 12.50
CA LYS A 205 -20.38 -5.31 11.19
C LYS A 205 -19.13 -5.06 10.35
N PHE A 206 -18.59 -3.85 10.42
CA PHE A 206 -17.35 -3.48 9.75
C PHE A 206 -16.13 -4.04 10.49
N LEU A 207 -16.03 -3.83 11.80
CA LEU A 207 -14.90 -4.32 12.62
C LEU A 207 -14.75 -5.85 12.51
N GLY A 208 -15.86 -6.59 12.51
CA GLY A 208 -15.88 -8.04 12.34
C GLY A 208 -15.29 -8.51 11.01
N GLN A 209 -15.47 -7.74 9.92
CA GLN A 209 -14.83 -8.06 8.63
C GLN A 209 -13.32 -7.86 8.70
N ILE A 210 -12.85 -6.80 9.36
CA ILE A 210 -11.42 -6.56 9.55
C ILE A 210 -10.80 -7.69 10.39
N ILE A 211 -11.44 -8.08 11.50
CA ILE A 211 -10.99 -9.19 12.37
C ILE A 211 -10.87 -10.48 11.57
N THR A 212 -11.91 -10.81 10.79
CA THR A 212 -11.93 -12.05 9.99
C THR A 212 -10.79 -12.07 8.96
N GLY A 213 -10.52 -10.94 8.31
CA GLY A 213 -9.40 -10.81 7.38
C GLY A 213 -8.04 -10.98 8.06
N LEU A 214 -7.86 -10.39 9.24
CA LEU A 214 -6.62 -10.50 10.02
C LEU A 214 -6.38 -11.93 10.50
N MET A 215 -7.41 -12.60 11.03
CA MET A 215 -7.31 -14.00 11.49
C MET A 215 -6.97 -14.96 10.35
N THR A 216 -7.58 -14.77 9.17
CA THR A 216 -7.26 -15.56 7.98
C THR A 216 -5.78 -15.42 7.64
N THR A 217 -5.26 -14.19 7.66
CA THR A 217 -3.86 -13.91 7.34
C THR A 217 -2.90 -14.49 8.40
N GLN A 218 -3.25 -14.40 9.68
CA GLN A 218 -2.46 -15.01 10.76
C GLN A 218 -2.38 -16.54 10.60
N SER A 219 -3.52 -17.20 10.33
CA SER A 219 -3.57 -18.65 10.15
C SER A 219 -2.71 -19.15 8.98
N MET A 220 -2.66 -18.36 7.90
CA MET A 220 -1.80 -18.66 6.75
C MET A 220 -0.32 -18.53 7.10
N ASN A 221 0.05 -17.49 7.87
CA ASN A 221 1.45 -17.29 8.28
C ASN A 221 1.93 -18.34 9.29
N GLU A 222 1.04 -18.84 10.17
CA GLU A 222 1.35 -19.88 11.16
C GLU A 222 1.46 -21.27 10.54
N ALA A 223 0.66 -21.58 9.51
CA ALA A 223 0.73 -22.86 8.78
C ALA A 223 2.00 -22.99 7.91
N GLU A 224 2.78 -21.91 7.77
CA GLU A 224 4.01 -21.82 6.97
C GLU A 224 5.30 -21.86 7.81
N LEU A 225 5.18 -21.94 9.15
CA LEU A 225 6.29 -22.14 10.11
C LEU A 225 6.47 -23.63 10.46
#